data_AF-X1ZY05-F1
#
_entry.id   AF-X1ZY05-F1
#
_cell.length_a   1.000
_cell.length_b   1.000
_cell.length_c   1.000
_cell.angle_alpha   90.00
_cell.angle_beta   90.00
_cell.angle_gamma   90.00
#
_symmetry.space_group_name_H-M   'P 1'
#
loop_
_entity.id
_entity.type
_entity.pdbx_description
1 polymer ?
#
loop_
_entity_poly.entity_id
_entity_poly.type
_entity_poly.pdbx_seq_one_letter_code
_entity_poly.pdbx_strand_id
1 'polypeptide(L)'
;MSLRWKDTIKLLGGRFLSKCLFLILRLVFLFFQKLSWKVSGVSDVVDRNQELEKRGKKPVAQALKLLWFNKYCFLLPPSLRDFILQHDEYVDPEYVIRNDHVSLFFFDPNQDVAVFGEGKPGQKMWHTSAGDSFISISLYRFSQRLIIMRMKEFHELCASLPDPKKSIIVMGNTARCGSTLLTQGFCSEVSQMTRNLVRMYCRPLNCMLDVEGYLLKPSGPSSACAAPIHAQYPQITKNFYLYRNMHDVTLSLYKLSFILPTSRFVYLLTRLSGALVSSIYQKAHFPTDGTNRKISNCHTTGIMQATVSTKMYMVMKNGGLEVMGLLFDDILANKELAVRAIFKASGLPESLVADALQAFDRDSQSNSIVAMPILAKIKPLEFTKQHEIESSKLLVEMGFPPLEEECRLEGTIDFKKVLNLK
;
A
#
# COMPACT_ATOMS: atom_id res chain seq x y z
N MET A 1 -15.34 23.42 -13.45
CA MET A 1 -16.43 22.46 -13.21
C MET A 1 -16.72 22.41 -11.72
N SER A 2 -17.99 22.38 -11.32
CA SER A 2 -18.40 22.30 -9.91
C SER A 2 -18.13 20.92 -9.29
N LEU A 3 -18.03 20.88 -7.95
CA LEU A 3 -17.93 19.62 -7.22
C LEU A 3 -19.26 18.85 -7.36
N ARG A 4 -19.22 17.55 -7.69
CA ARG A 4 -20.41 16.69 -7.70
C ARG A 4 -20.89 16.41 -6.27
N TRP A 5 -21.61 17.37 -5.70
CA TRP A 5 -21.99 17.41 -4.27
C TRP A 5 -22.90 16.26 -3.84
N LYS A 6 -23.93 15.90 -4.62
CA LYS A 6 -24.83 14.78 -4.28
C LYS A 6 -24.06 13.47 -4.09
N ASP A 7 -23.11 13.19 -4.97
CA ASP A 7 -22.23 12.01 -4.86
C ASP A 7 -21.25 12.12 -3.69
N THR A 8 -20.66 13.30 -3.45
CA THR A 8 -19.78 13.57 -2.29
C THR A 8 -20.52 13.28 -0.98
N ILE A 9 -21.72 13.82 -0.81
CA ILE A 9 -22.54 13.64 0.40
C ILE A 9 -22.94 12.18 0.57
N LYS A 10 -23.38 11.50 -0.51
CA LYS A 10 -23.74 10.08 -0.49
C LYS A 10 -22.55 9.20 -0.08
N LEU A 11 -21.36 9.45 -0.63
CA LEU A 11 -20.15 8.68 -0.31
C LEU A 11 -19.66 8.95 1.12
N LEU A 12 -19.41 10.21 1.47
CA LEU A 12 -18.80 10.59 2.75
C LEU A 12 -19.77 10.33 3.91
N GLY A 13 -21.03 10.76 3.78
CA GLY A 13 -22.07 10.59 4.80
C GLY A 13 -22.48 9.13 4.97
N GLY A 14 -22.69 8.39 3.87
CA GLY A 14 -23.02 6.96 3.94
C GLY A 14 -21.92 6.12 4.61
N ARG A 15 -20.65 6.38 4.29
CA ARG A 15 -19.50 5.73 4.95
C ARG A 15 -19.35 6.16 6.42
N PHE A 16 -19.64 7.42 6.74
CA PHE A 16 -19.57 7.93 8.12
C PHE A 16 -20.63 7.27 9.00
N LEU A 17 -21.91 7.33 8.61
CA LEU A 17 -23.04 6.71 9.32
C LEU A 17 -22.80 5.20 9.51
N SER A 18 -22.35 4.50 8.46
CA SER A 18 -22.01 3.07 8.53
C SER A 18 -20.91 2.76 9.55
N LYS A 19 -19.84 3.58 9.59
CA LYS A 19 -18.74 3.40 10.56
C LYS A 19 -19.18 3.76 11.98
N CYS A 20 -20.00 4.79 12.17
CA CYS A 20 -20.54 5.16 13.49
C CYS A 20 -21.44 4.05 14.06
N LEU A 21 -22.37 3.51 13.27
CA LEU A 21 -23.21 2.37 13.67
C LEU A 21 -22.36 1.15 14.05
N PHE A 22 -21.35 0.81 13.23
CA PHE A 22 -20.42 -0.27 13.54
C PHE A 22 -19.64 -0.04 14.84
N LEU A 23 -19.18 1.18 15.12
CA LEU A 23 -18.45 1.50 16.35
C LEU A 23 -19.34 1.37 17.60
N ILE A 24 -20.62 1.73 17.51
CA ILE A 24 -21.61 1.51 18.58
C ILE A 24 -21.79 0.01 18.83
N LEU A 25 -22.05 -0.78 17.77
CA LEU A 25 -22.24 -2.23 17.88
C LEU A 25 -20.96 -2.93 18.39
N ARG A 26 -19.77 -2.47 17.98
CA ARG A 26 -18.48 -2.94 18.49
C ARG A 26 -18.28 -2.61 19.97
N LEU A 27 -18.72 -1.44 20.45
CA LEU A 27 -18.63 -1.08 21.87
C LEU A 27 -19.50 -2.01 22.73
N VAL A 28 -20.75 -2.25 22.30
CA VAL A 28 -21.67 -3.20 22.96
C VAL A 28 -21.08 -4.62 22.96
N PHE A 29 -20.56 -5.09 21.83
CA PHE A 29 -19.91 -6.39 21.75
C PHE A 29 -18.72 -6.52 22.69
N LEU A 30 -17.84 -5.51 22.75
CA LEU A 30 -16.66 -5.53 23.62
C LEU A 30 -17.00 -5.54 25.12
N PHE A 31 -18.12 -4.94 25.52
CA PHE A 31 -18.62 -5.04 26.90
C PHE A 31 -18.95 -6.49 27.26
N PHE A 32 -19.76 -7.18 26.43
CA PHE A 32 -20.10 -8.58 26.63
C PHE A 32 -18.87 -9.50 26.50
N GLN A 33 -17.96 -9.24 25.56
CA GLN A 33 -16.71 -9.98 25.44
C GLN A 33 -15.86 -9.87 26.71
N LYS A 34 -15.70 -8.67 27.29
CA LYS A 34 -14.90 -8.49 28.52
C LYS A 34 -15.48 -9.26 29.71
N LEU A 35 -16.81 -9.35 29.80
CA LEU A 35 -17.47 -10.20 30.80
C LEU A 35 -17.25 -11.69 30.53
N SER A 36 -17.46 -12.14 29.29
CA SER A 36 -17.24 -13.52 28.86
C SER A 36 -15.80 -13.99 29.12
N TRP A 37 -14.80 -13.19 28.70
CA TRP A 37 -13.39 -13.47 28.89
C TRP A 37 -13.00 -13.56 30.37
N LYS A 38 -13.53 -12.67 31.22
CA LYS A 38 -13.31 -12.73 32.68
C LYS A 38 -13.85 -14.02 33.30
N VAL A 39 -14.97 -14.55 32.78
CA VAL A 39 -15.59 -15.79 33.25
C VAL A 39 -14.85 -17.04 32.72
N SER A 40 -14.37 -17.00 31.47
CA SER A 40 -13.66 -18.14 30.84
C SER A 40 -12.15 -18.17 31.10
N GLY A 41 -11.59 -17.18 31.81
CA GLY A 41 -10.15 -17.09 32.08
C GLY A 41 -9.31 -16.67 30.86
N VAL A 42 -9.93 -16.04 29.86
CA VAL A 42 -9.25 -15.49 28.68
C VAL A 42 -8.73 -14.09 28.98
N SER A 43 -7.48 -13.84 28.63
CA SER A 43 -6.87 -12.50 28.58
C SER A 43 -6.44 -12.16 27.15
N ASP A 44 -6.14 -10.91 26.85
CA ASP A 44 -5.45 -10.57 25.60
C ASP A 44 -4.00 -11.09 25.59
N VAL A 45 -3.37 -11.10 24.42
CA VAL A 45 -2.00 -11.60 24.23
C VAL A 45 -0.94 -10.83 25.04
N VAL A 46 -1.19 -9.56 25.38
CA VAL A 46 -0.21 -8.73 26.10
C VAL A 46 -0.15 -9.15 27.56
N ASP A 47 -1.30 -9.17 28.23
CA ASP A 47 -1.42 -9.67 29.61
C ASP A 47 -1.02 -11.15 29.69
N ARG A 48 -1.46 -11.97 28.72
CA ARG A 48 -1.18 -13.40 28.72
C ARG A 48 0.31 -13.72 28.65
N ASN A 49 1.07 -13.07 27.76
CA ASN A 49 2.49 -13.35 27.65
C ASN A 49 3.28 -12.81 28.86
N GLN A 50 2.85 -11.70 29.49
CA GLN A 50 3.42 -11.27 30.77
C GLN A 50 3.23 -12.30 31.89
N GLU A 51 2.09 -13.02 31.94
CA GLU A 51 1.91 -14.12 32.89
C GLU A 51 2.83 -15.30 32.59
N LEU A 52 3.03 -15.63 31.31
CA LEU A 52 3.84 -16.77 30.87
C LEU A 52 5.33 -16.51 31.12
N GLU A 53 5.82 -15.30 30.84
CA GLU A 53 7.18 -14.86 31.14
C GLU A 53 7.51 -14.96 32.63
N LYS A 54 6.61 -14.47 33.51
CA LYS A 54 6.75 -14.59 34.97
C LYS A 54 6.76 -16.04 35.48
N ARG A 55 6.36 -17.01 34.65
CA ARG A 55 6.32 -18.45 34.94
C ARG A 55 7.35 -19.25 34.13
N GLY A 56 8.27 -18.58 33.42
CA GLY A 56 9.30 -19.23 32.59
C GLY A 56 8.74 -20.04 31.41
N LYS A 57 7.52 -19.74 30.94
CA LYS A 57 6.85 -20.44 29.84
C LYS A 57 7.04 -19.71 28.51
N LYS A 58 7.03 -20.47 27.40
CA LYS A 58 7.03 -19.91 26.04
C LYS A 58 5.84 -18.94 25.86
N PRO A 59 6.02 -17.82 25.13
CA PRO A 59 4.91 -16.93 24.77
C PRO A 59 4.01 -17.58 23.72
N VAL A 60 2.81 -17.03 23.55
CA VAL A 60 1.82 -17.44 22.55
C VAL A 60 1.40 -16.27 21.67
N ALA A 61 0.89 -16.56 20.47
CA ALA A 61 0.05 -15.63 19.74
C ALA A 61 -1.44 -15.93 20.04
N GLN A 62 -2.33 -14.96 19.88
CA GLN A 62 -3.76 -15.13 20.11
C GLN A 62 -4.51 -15.16 18.78
N ALA A 63 -5.19 -16.27 18.50
CA ALA A 63 -6.10 -16.38 17.37
C ALA A 63 -7.46 -15.78 17.74
N LEU A 64 -7.92 -14.81 16.95
CA LEU A 64 -9.23 -14.20 17.08
C LEU A 64 -10.05 -14.41 15.81
N LYS A 65 -11.19 -15.10 15.93
CA LYS A 65 -12.16 -15.31 14.85
C LYS A 65 -12.78 -13.99 14.41
N LEU A 66 -12.78 -13.74 13.10
CA LEU A 66 -13.41 -12.54 12.53
C LEU A 66 -14.93 -12.73 12.45
N LEU A 67 -15.67 -11.94 13.21
CA LEU A 67 -17.14 -11.93 13.14
C LEU A 67 -17.64 -10.88 12.13
N TRP A 68 -17.08 -9.68 12.16
CA TRP A 68 -17.47 -8.58 11.27
C TRP A 68 -16.37 -7.52 11.17
N PHE A 69 -16.32 -6.76 10.07
CA PHE A 69 -15.46 -5.59 9.94
C PHE A 69 -16.18 -4.43 9.25
N ASN A 70 -15.74 -3.21 9.53
CA ASN A 70 -16.17 -2.02 8.81
C ASN A 70 -15.02 -1.02 8.73
N LYS A 71 -14.54 -0.78 7.50
CA LYS A 71 -13.54 0.25 7.22
C LYS A 71 -14.16 1.43 6.47
N TYR A 72 -13.92 2.63 7.00
CA TYR A 72 -14.39 3.88 6.39
C TYR A 72 -13.78 4.11 5.00
N CYS A 73 -12.46 3.90 4.86
CA CYS A 73 -11.74 3.98 3.58
C CYS A 73 -10.48 3.10 3.62
N PHE A 74 -10.22 2.36 2.54
CA PHE A 74 -9.07 1.46 2.42
C PHE A 74 -7.71 2.17 2.21
N LEU A 75 -7.68 3.50 2.05
CA LEU A 75 -6.45 4.30 2.08
C LEU A 75 -6.05 4.78 3.47
N LEU A 76 -6.89 4.58 4.49
CA LEU A 76 -6.52 4.81 5.88
C LEU A 76 -5.81 3.55 6.41
N PRO A 77 -4.77 3.69 7.26
CA PRO A 77 -4.15 2.55 7.92
C PRO A 77 -5.18 1.63 8.58
N PRO A 78 -5.04 0.30 8.49
CA PRO A 78 -5.86 -0.65 9.27
C PRO A 78 -5.60 -0.50 10.79
N SER A 79 -6.56 -0.92 11.60
CA SER A 79 -6.44 -1.01 13.06
C SER A 79 -7.42 -2.06 13.59
N LEU A 80 -7.15 -2.62 14.77
CA LEU A 80 -8.07 -3.52 15.48
C LEU A 80 -9.43 -2.85 15.80
N ARG A 81 -9.55 -1.52 15.66
CA ARG A 81 -10.82 -0.74 15.70
C ARG A 81 -11.69 -0.87 14.43
N ASP A 82 -11.20 -1.53 13.38
CA ASP A 82 -11.99 -1.85 12.18
C ASP A 82 -12.74 -3.19 12.26
N PHE A 83 -12.52 -3.99 13.30
CA PHE A 83 -13.00 -5.36 13.40
C PHE A 83 -13.79 -5.62 14.70
N ILE A 84 -14.76 -6.54 14.62
CA ILE A 84 -15.37 -7.25 15.73
C ILE A 84 -14.82 -8.67 15.69
N LEU A 85 -14.14 -9.04 16.77
CA LEU A 85 -13.26 -10.21 16.87
C LEU A 85 -13.61 -10.98 18.14
N GLN A 86 -13.74 -12.30 18.04
CA GLN A 86 -13.97 -13.21 19.16
C GLN A 86 -12.72 -14.06 19.42
N HIS A 87 -12.39 -14.35 20.68
CA HIS A 87 -11.31 -15.30 20.97
C HIS A 87 -11.66 -16.72 20.48
N ASP A 88 -10.69 -17.35 19.83
CA ASP A 88 -10.80 -18.70 19.27
C ASP A 88 -9.85 -19.63 20.03
N GLU A 89 -8.54 -19.35 20.00
CA GLU A 89 -7.50 -20.11 20.71
C GLU A 89 -6.21 -19.29 20.93
N TYR A 90 -5.24 -19.86 21.66
CA TYR A 90 -3.86 -19.38 21.70
C TYR A 90 -2.97 -20.35 20.90
N VAL A 91 -2.14 -19.83 20.00
CA VAL A 91 -1.28 -20.61 19.09
C VAL A 91 0.20 -20.35 19.32
N ASP A 92 1.06 -21.25 18.85
CA ASP A 92 2.51 -21.04 18.80
C ASP A 92 2.83 -19.84 17.88
N PRO A 93 3.71 -18.89 18.26
CA PRO A 93 4.09 -17.76 17.41
C PRO A 93 4.60 -18.15 16.01
N GLU A 94 5.27 -19.30 15.87
CA GLU A 94 5.74 -19.79 14.56
C GLU A 94 4.60 -20.21 13.63
N TYR A 95 3.35 -20.32 14.10
CA TYR A 95 2.19 -20.62 13.26
C TYR A 95 2.10 -19.70 12.03
N VAL A 96 2.46 -18.42 12.18
CA VAL A 96 2.37 -17.43 11.09
C VAL A 96 3.45 -17.58 10.00
N ILE A 97 4.56 -18.29 10.29
CA ILE A 97 5.59 -18.61 9.29
C ILE A 97 5.41 -20.02 8.72
N ARG A 98 4.92 -20.99 9.51
CA ARG A 98 4.66 -22.37 9.08
C ARG A 98 3.49 -22.50 8.09
N ASN A 99 2.60 -21.49 7.99
CA ASN A 99 1.39 -21.53 7.16
C ASN A 99 1.37 -20.46 6.05
N ASP A 100 1.30 -20.90 4.79
CA ASP A 100 1.27 -20.02 3.60
C ASP A 100 -0.03 -19.19 3.47
N HIS A 101 -1.13 -19.65 4.07
CA HIS A 101 -2.40 -18.92 4.14
C HIS A 101 -2.43 -17.86 5.25
N VAL A 102 -1.29 -17.61 5.92
CA VAL A 102 -1.12 -16.52 6.90
C VAL A 102 -0.22 -15.43 6.33
N SER A 103 -0.58 -14.16 6.52
CA SER A 103 0.20 -13.02 6.04
C SER A 103 0.11 -11.82 6.98
N LEU A 104 1.25 -11.12 7.17
CA LEU A 104 1.32 -9.90 7.95
C LEU A 104 0.38 -8.84 7.37
N PHE A 105 -0.52 -8.33 8.19
CA PHE A 105 -1.57 -7.40 7.79
C PHE A 105 -1.26 -5.98 8.24
N PHE A 106 -0.92 -5.79 9.51
CA PHE A 106 -0.49 -4.50 10.07
C PHE A 106 0.12 -4.62 11.46
N PHE A 107 0.70 -3.52 11.95
CA PHE A 107 1.02 -3.32 13.36
C PHE A 107 -0.03 -2.37 13.96
N ASP A 108 -0.53 -2.64 15.18
CA ASP A 108 -1.38 -1.70 15.93
C ASP A 108 -0.56 -1.03 17.04
N PRO A 109 0.02 0.17 16.81
CA PRO A 109 0.90 0.83 17.77
C PRO A 109 0.18 1.31 19.04
N ASN A 110 -1.15 1.20 19.12
CA ASN A 110 -1.91 1.49 20.33
C ASN A 110 -1.88 0.31 21.34
N GLN A 111 -1.43 -0.87 20.91
CA GLN A 111 -1.43 -2.13 21.67
C GLN A 111 -0.08 -2.86 21.61
N ASP A 112 0.91 -2.33 20.88
CA ASP A 112 2.23 -2.93 20.63
C ASP A 112 2.15 -4.39 20.11
N VAL A 113 1.33 -4.59 19.07
CA VAL A 113 1.11 -5.90 18.45
C VAL A 113 1.28 -5.89 16.92
N ALA A 114 1.85 -6.98 16.41
CA ALA A 114 1.73 -7.40 15.02
C ALA A 114 0.45 -8.21 14.82
N VAL A 115 -0.27 -7.90 13.74
CA VAL A 115 -1.53 -8.53 13.36
C VAL A 115 -1.38 -9.17 11.98
N PHE A 116 -1.70 -10.45 11.91
CA PHE A 116 -1.69 -11.26 10.69
C PHE A 116 -3.12 -11.63 10.33
N GLY A 117 -3.44 -11.65 9.04
CA GLY A 117 -4.67 -12.29 8.56
C GLY A 117 -4.40 -13.76 8.24
N GLU A 118 -5.37 -14.62 8.55
CA GLU A 118 -5.37 -16.04 8.21
C GLU A 118 -6.55 -16.32 7.27
N GLY A 119 -6.26 -16.69 6.01
CA GLY A 119 -7.26 -17.11 5.03
C GLY A 119 -7.67 -18.57 5.20
N LYS A 120 -8.41 -19.12 4.22
CA LYS A 120 -8.63 -20.58 4.16
C LYS A 120 -7.30 -21.32 3.91
N PRO A 121 -7.11 -22.55 4.41
CA PRO A 121 -5.98 -23.39 4.03
C PRO A 121 -5.79 -23.47 2.51
N GLY A 122 -4.56 -23.25 2.04
CA GLY A 122 -4.23 -23.16 0.61
C GLY A 122 -4.58 -21.83 -0.09
N GLN A 123 -5.30 -20.91 0.56
CA GLN A 123 -5.64 -19.61 -0.04
C GLN A 123 -4.46 -18.64 -0.02
N LYS A 124 -3.80 -18.51 -1.17
CA LYS A 124 -2.71 -17.55 -1.41
C LYS A 124 -3.26 -16.11 -1.46
N MET A 125 -3.48 -15.47 -0.32
CA MET A 125 -4.08 -14.12 -0.23
C MET A 125 -3.29 -12.99 -0.92
N TRP A 126 -2.00 -13.22 -1.16
CA TRP A 126 -1.10 -12.37 -1.94
C TRP A 126 -1.23 -12.56 -3.46
N HIS A 127 -1.89 -13.63 -3.92
CA HIS A 127 -2.01 -13.98 -5.34
C HIS A 127 -3.37 -13.58 -5.93
N THR A 128 -3.37 -12.88 -7.06
CA THR A 128 -4.56 -12.22 -7.62
C THR A 128 -5.66 -13.16 -8.11
N SER A 129 -5.38 -14.45 -8.34
CA SER A 129 -6.41 -15.45 -8.67
C SER A 129 -7.18 -15.97 -7.45
N ALA A 130 -6.64 -15.83 -6.24
CA ALA A 130 -7.20 -16.33 -4.98
C ALA A 130 -7.58 -15.20 -4.00
N GLY A 131 -7.47 -13.94 -4.43
CA GLY A 131 -7.63 -12.75 -3.60
C GLY A 131 -8.01 -11.50 -4.39
N ASP A 132 -7.87 -10.36 -3.74
CA ASP A 132 -7.99 -9.04 -4.34
C ASP A 132 -6.65 -8.62 -4.98
N SER A 133 -6.70 -7.64 -5.88
CA SER A 133 -5.53 -6.99 -6.50
C SER A 133 -4.68 -6.19 -5.51
N PHE A 134 -5.22 -5.91 -4.31
CA PHE A 134 -4.54 -5.22 -3.23
C PHE A 134 -4.54 -6.11 -1.99
N ILE A 135 -3.36 -6.58 -1.54
CA ILE A 135 -3.23 -7.55 -0.44
C ILE A 135 -3.95 -7.11 0.85
N SER A 136 -3.94 -5.82 1.19
CA SER A 136 -4.70 -5.31 2.34
C SER A 136 -6.22 -5.48 2.19
N ILE A 137 -6.76 -5.40 0.97
CA ILE A 137 -8.18 -5.66 0.68
C ILE A 137 -8.45 -7.16 0.66
N SER A 138 -7.52 -8.00 0.16
CA SER A 138 -7.58 -9.46 0.32
C SER A 138 -7.72 -9.84 1.80
N LEU A 139 -6.86 -9.28 2.65
CA LEU A 139 -6.83 -9.55 4.08
C LEU A 139 -8.11 -9.07 4.79
N TYR A 140 -8.70 -7.93 4.40
CA TYR A 140 -10.03 -7.53 4.88
C TYR A 140 -11.15 -8.49 4.42
N ARG A 141 -11.10 -9.00 3.18
CA ARG A 141 -12.18 -9.80 2.58
C ARG A 141 -12.15 -11.29 2.95
N PHE A 142 -10.96 -11.86 3.11
CA PHE A 142 -10.76 -13.32 3.12
C PHE A 142 -10.16 -13.88 4.42
N SER A 143 -9.70 -13.03 5.35
CA SER A 143 -9.27 -13.52 6.66
C SER A 143 -10.46 -14.11 7.42
N GLN A 144 -10.34 -15.36 7.85
CA GLN A 144 -11.30 -16.02 8.74
C GLN A 144 -10.96 -15.75 10.22
N ARG A 145 -9.66 -15.61 10.51
CA ARG A 145 -9.14 -15.23 11.83
C ARG A 145 -8.07 -14.15 11.66
N LEU A 146 -7.83 -13.39 12.72
CA LEU A 146 -6.64 -12.56 12.88
C LEU A 146 -5.77 -13.19 13.96
N ILE A 147 -4.48 -13.40 13.66
CA ILE A 147 -3.49 -13.84 14.63
C ILE A 147 -2.77 -12.60 15.17
N ILE A 148 -2.78 -12.40 16.49
CA ILE A 148 -2.21 -11.24 17.16
C ILE A 148 -1.03 -11.68 18.03
N MET A 149 0.10 -10.99 17.92
CA MET A 149 1.36 -11.30 18.60
C MET A 149 2.01 -10.00 19.07
N ARG A 150 2.65 -9.95 20.26
CA ARG A 150 3.34 -8.73 20.73
C ARG A 150 4.52 -8.38 19.81
N MET A 151 4.90 -7.11 19.73
CA MET A 151 6.02 -6.69 18.89
C MET A 151 7.35 -7.36 19.27
N LYS A 152 7.56 -7.65 20.56
CA LYS A 152 8.70 -8.46 21.04
C LYS A 152 8.78 -9.82 20.33
N GLU A 153 7.75 -10.67 20.46
CA GLU A 153 7.72 -11.98 19.81
C GLU A 153 7.79 -11.88 18.28
N PHE A 154 7.21 -10.83 17.67
CA PHE A 154 7.36 -10.58 16.24
C PHE A 154 8.83 -10.33 15.85
N HIS A 155 9.58 -9.58 16.66
CA HIS A 155 11.00 -9.34 16.43
C HIS A 155 11.85 -10.59 16.68
N GLU A 156 11.55 -11.39 17.70
CA GLU A 156 12.20 -12.68 17.97
C GLU A 156 11.94 -13.68 16.82
N LEU A 157 10.71 -13.77 16.32
CA LEU A 157 10.34 -14.62 15.19
C LEU A 157 10.98 -14.16 13.87
N CYS A 158 11.12 -12.85 13.66
CA CYS A 158 11.85 -12.35 12.49
C CYS A 158 13.37 -12.49 12.63
N ALA A 159 13.91 -12.60 13.85
CA ALA A 159 15.32 -12.84 14.08
C ALA A 159 15.76 -14.26 13.65
N SER A 160 14.87 -15.26 13.76
CA SER A 160 15.14 -16.65 13.32
C SER A 160 14.95 -16.87 11.81
N LEU A 161 14.24 -15.99 11.11
CA LEU A 161 14.14 -16.03 9.64
C LEU A 161 15.47 -15.63 8.97
N PRO A 162 15.87 -16.28 7.86
CA PRO A 162 17.06 -15.90 7.11
C PRO A 162 16.88 -14.55 6.41
N ASP A 163 17.98 -13.80 6.25
CA ASP A 163 18.03 -12.66 5.32
C ASP A 163 17.91 -13.16 3.86
N PRO A 164 17.17 -12.45 2.98
CA PRO A 164 17.03 -12.83 1.57
C PRO A 164 18.36 -12.75 0.82
N LYS A 165 18.59 -13.71 -0.08
CA LYS A 165 19.82 -13.82 -0.90
C LYS A 165 19.60 -13.53 -2.39
N LYS A 166 18.34 -13.51 -2.85
CA LYS A 166 17.92 -13.23 -4.24
C LYS A 166 17.49 -11.75 -4.36
N SER A 167 17.38 -11.22 -5.58
CA SER A 167 17.06 -9.80 -5.82
C SER A 167 15.79 -9.33 -5.11
N ILE A 168 15.85 -8.15 -4.49
CA ILE A 168 14.70 -7.43 -3.93
C ILE A 168 14.37 -6.27 -4.87
N ILE A 169 13.23 -6.35 -5.54
CA ILE A 169 12.74 -5.31 -6.44
C ILE A 169 11.75 -4.44 -5.65
N VAL A 170 12.10 -3.19 -5.37
CA VAL A 170 11.21 -2.23 -4.71
C VAL A 170 10.54 -1.36 -5.77
N MET A 171 9.22 -1.47 -5.91
CA MET A 171 8.45 -0.74 -6.93
C MET A 171 7.66 0.44 -6.31
N GLY A 172 8.33 1.59 -6.24
CA GLY A 172 7.73 2.89 -5.97
C GLY A 172 6.81 3.35 -7.12
N ASN A 173 5.98 4.38 -6.90
CA ASN A 173 5.13 4.98 -7.95
C ASN A 173 4.31 6.20 -7.51
N THR A 174 3.72 6.86 -8.51
CA THR A 174 2.66 7.86 -8.36
C THR A 174 1.40 7.22 -7.74
N ALA A 175 0.72 7.92 -6.82
CA ALA A 175 -0.46 7.36 -6.13
C ALA A 175 -1.53 6.91 -7.12
N ARG A 176 -2.04 5.69 -6.91
CA ARG A 176 -2.74 4.78 -7.85
C ARG A 176 -1.88 3.76 -8.60
N CYS A 177 -0.62 3.51 -8.20
CA CYS A 177 -0.02 2.19 -8.39
C CYS A 177 0.35 1.45 -7.06
N GLY A 178 0.56 2.16 -5.93
CA GLY A 178 0.79 1.65 -4.57
C GLY A 178 2.21 1.86 -3.97
N SER A 179 2.32 2.39 -2.73
CA SER A 179 3.51 2.93 -2.01
C SER A 179 3.51 3.27 -0.46
N THR A 180 3.02 2.64 0.67
CA THR A 180 2.71 3.26 2.06
C THR A 180 3.68 3.13 3.28
N LEU A 181 3.99 4.26 3.97
CA LEU A 181 4.69 4.47 5.27
C LEU A 181 6.18 4.02 5.49
N LEU A 182 7.13 4.97 5.58
CA LEU A 182 8.39 4.95 6.36
C LEU A 182 9.32 6.11 5.90
N THR A 183 9.42 7.23 6.65
CA THR A 183 10.24 8.39 6.24
C THR A 183 10.77 9.26 7.41
N GLN A 184 11.38 8.65 8.43
CA GLN A 184 12.22 9.37 9.42
C GLN A 184 13.37 8.47 9.88
N GLY A 185 14.53 9.08 10.18
CA GLY A 185 15.64 8.54 10.98
C GLY A 185 16.17 7.13 10.68
N PHE A 186 17.44 7.02 10.27
CA PHE A 186 18.19 5.75 10.33
C PHE A 186 18.60 5.38 11.76
N CYS A 187 17.62 5.24 12.67
CA CYS A 187 17.85 4.74 14.02
C CYS A 187 17.82 3.19 14.07
N SER A 188 18.25 2.63 15.19
CA SER A 188 18.29 1.18 15.46
C SER A 188 16.94 0.51 15.23
N GLU A 189 15.85 1.17 15.61
CA GLU A 189 14.49 0.63 15.60
C GLU A 189 13.94 0.59 14.16
N VAL A 190 14.19 1.63 13.35
CA VAL A 190 13.84 1.66 11.93
C VAL A 190 14.67 0.66 11.13
N SER A 191 15.96 0.52 11.44
CA SER A 191 16.85 -0.51 10.89
C SER A 191 16.33 -1.93 11.16
N GLN A 192 16.05 -2.23 12.44
CA GLN A 192 15.53 -3.53 12.89
C GLN A 192 14.14 -3.84 12.31
N MET A 193 13.21 -2.87 12.34
CA MET A 193 11.88 -3.02 11.76
C MET A 193 11.95 -3.29 10.25
N THR A 194 12.81 -2.56 9.53
CA THR A 194 12.98 -2.75 8.08
C THR A 194 13.52 -4.15 7.77
N ARG A 195 14.54 -4.60 8.51
CA ARG A 195 15.09 -5.96 8.36
C ARG A 195 14.02 -7.02 8.61
N ASN A 196 13.27 -6.88 9.69
CA ASN A 196 12.19 -7.80 10.08
C ASN A 196 11.04 -7.84 9.07
N LEU A 197 10.62 -6.69 8.54
CA LEU A 197 9.62 -6.61 7.47
C LEU A 197 10.10 -7.30 6.19
N VAL A 198 11.34 -7.05 5.76
CA VAL A 198 11.91 -7.72 4.59
C VAL A 198 11.99 -9.23 4.81
N ARG A 199 12.50 -9.71 5.95
CA ARG A 199 12.52 -11.14 6.29
C ARG A 199 11.13 -11.78 6.29
N MET A 200 10.11 -11.10 6.84
CA MET A 200 8.74 -11.62 6.92
C MET A 200 8.03 -11.69 5.56
N TYR A 201 8.26 -10.72 4.67
CA TYR A 201 7.71 -10.70 3.31
C TYR A 201 8.51 -11.55 2.31
N CYS A 202 9.83 -11.70 2.52
CA CYS A 202 10.73 -12.50 1.69
C CYS A 202 11.03 -13.90 2.27
N ARG A 203 10.28 -14.35 3.28
CA ARG A 203 10.44 -15.71 3.86
C ARG A 203 10.16 -16.79 2.80
N PRO A 204 10.83 -17.94 2.84
CA PRO A 204 10.42 -19.12 2.08
C PRO A 204 8.97 -19.47 2.39
N LEU A 205 8.20 -19.85 1.37
CA LEU A 205 6.83 -20.34 1.51
C LEU A 205 6.78 -21.80 1.09
N ASN A 206 5.95 -22.63 1.73
CA ASN A 206 5.88 -24.06 1.43
C ASN A 206 5.50 -24.32 -0.04
N CYS A 207 4.72 -23.42 -0.65
CA CYS A 207 4.34 -23.48 -2.07
C CYS A 207 5.30 -22.77 -3.04
N MET A 208 6.37 -22.13 -2.54
CA MET A 208 7.42 -21.43 -3.31
C MET A 208 8.73 -21.40 -2.50
N LEU A 209 9.49 -22.50 -2.53
CA LEU A 209 10.69 -22.70 -1.71
C LEU A 209 11.95 -22.03 -2.27
N ASP A 210 12.10 -21.99 -3.59
CA ASP A 210 13.12 -21.19 -4.29
C ASP A 210 12.43 -20.27 -5.29
N VAL A 211 12.82 -19.00 -5.29
CA VAL A 211 12.27 -17.93 -6.14
C VAL A 211 13.43 -17.09 -6.68
N GLU A 212 13.32 -16.60 -7.92
CA GLU A 212 14.41 -15.83 -8.54
C GLU A 212 14.52 -14.39 -8.05
N GLY A 213 13.49 -13.88 -7.37
CA GLY A 213 13.50 -12.60 -6.68
C GLY A 213 12.18 -12.29 -6.00
N TYR A 214 12.18 -11.18 -5.24
CA TYR A 214 11.03 -10.71 -4.47
C TYR A 214 10.59 -9.33 -4.98
N LEU A 215 9.31 -9.16 -5.29
CA LEU A 215 8.74 -7.87 -5.67
C LEU A 215 8.02 -7.22 -4.48
N LEU A 216 8.66 -6.23 -3.86
CA LEU A 216 8.07 -5.42 -2.78
C LEU A 216 7.38 -4.18 -3.38
N LYS A 217 6.05 -4.17 -3.29
CA LYS A 217 5.18 -3.11 -3.82
C LYS A 217 4.21 -2.60 -2.74
N PRO A 218 4.53 -1.48 -2.05
CA PRO A 218 3.68 -0.96 -0.95
C PRO A 218 2.32 -0.30 -1.41
N SER A 219 1.55 0.48 -0.58
CA SER A 219 0.19 1.04 -0.93
C SER A 219 -0.15 2.59 -1.09
N GLY A 220 0.66 3.58 -0.68
CA GLY A 220 0.50 5.06 -0.70
C GLY A 220 1.83 5.93 -0.72
N PRO A 221 2.38 6.46 0.43
CA PRO A 221 3.69 7.22 0.53
C PRO A 221 5.11 6.61 0.88
N SER A 222 5.31 5.42 1.51
CA SER A 222 6.55 4.59 1.40
C SER A 222 7.05 4.14 0.01
N SER A 223 6.93 4.94 -1.05
CA SER A 223 8.08 4.95 -1.96
C SER A 223 9.36 5.26 -1.13
N ALA A 224 9.22 6.06 -0.06
CA ALA A 224 10.22 6.27 0.97
C ALA A 224 10.78 5.02 1.71
N CYS A 225 10.13 3.84 1.75
CA CYS A 225 10.78 2.66 2.38
C CYS A 225 11.87 2.04 1.50
N ALA A 226 11.98 2.45 0.23
CA ALA A 226 13.05 2.01 -0.66
C ALA A 226 14.45 2.37 -0.11
N ALA A 227 14.60 3.55 0.50
CA ALA A 227 15.86 3.99 1.09
C ALA A 227 16.34 3.11 2.27
N PRO A 228 15.55 2.85 3.33
CA PRO A 228 15.97 1.94 4.40
C PRO A 228 16.11 0.48 3.95
N ILE A 229 15.32 -0.01 2.98
CA ILE A 229 15.51 -1.35 2.42
C ILE A 229 16.86 -1.44 1.70
N HIS A 230 17.16 -0.50 0.79
CA HIS A 230 18.42 -0.47 0.07
C HIS A 230 19.63 -0.28 1.01
N ALA A 231 19.51 0.50 2.09
CA ALA A 231 20.57 0.63 3.09
C ALA A 231 20.87 -0.66 3.87
N GLN A 232 19.88 -1.55 4.07
CA GLN A 232 20.10 -2.87 4.67
C GLN A 232 20.63 -3.90 3.66
N TYR A 233 20.24 -3.78 2.39
CA TYR A 233 20.46 -4.80 1.36
C TYR A 233 20.95 -4.20 0.01
N PRO A 234 22.03 -3.40 -0.03
CA PRO A 234 22.33 -2.54 -1.19
C PRO A 234 22.68 -3.33 -2.45
N GLN A 235 23.35 -4.48 -2.32
CA GLN A 235 23.80 -5.30 -3.45
C GLN A 235 22.65 -6.01 -4.17
N ILE A 236 21.55 -6.32 -3.47
CA ILE A 236 20.40 -7.06 -4.01
C ILE A 236 19.16 -6.19 -4.23
N THR A 237 19.14 -4.95 -3.76
CA THR A 237 17.96 -4.08 -3.85
C THR A 237 17.99 -3.22 -5.11
N LYS A 238 17.00 -3.40 -6.00
CA LYS A 238 16.79 -2.58 -7.20
C LYS A 238 15.48 -1.80 -7.09
N ASN A 239 15.58 -0.47 -7.16
CA ASN A 239 14.43 0.42 -6.99
C ASN A 239 13.93 0.89 -8.36
N PHE A 240 12.62 0.73 -8.60
CA PHE A 240 11.94 1.27 -9.77
C PHE A 240 10.81 2.21 -9.34
N TYR A 241 10.51 3.21 -10.16
CA TYR A 241 9.38 4.12 -9.94
C TYR A 241 8.46 4.17 -11.16
N LEU A 242 7.29 3.52 -11.05
CA LEU A 242 6.30 3.54 -12.12
C LEU A 242 5.50 4.85 -12.10
N TYR A 243 5.50 5.56 -13.24
CA TYR A 243 4.72 6.78 -13.45
C TYR A 243 4.04 6.74 -14.83
N ARG A 244 3.15 7.70 -15.07
CA ARG A 244 2.35 7.84 -16.31
C ARG A 244 2.10 9.33 -16.58
N ASN A 245 1.72 9.70 -17.79
CA ASN A 245 1.17 11.02 -18.11
C ASN A 245 0.17 11.52 -17.02
N MET A 246 0.37 12.75 -16.53
CA MET A 246 -0.39 13.26 -15.37
C MET A 246 -1.87 13.55 -15.67
N HIS A 247 -2.25 13.74 -16.94
CA HIS A 247 -3.66 13.83 -17.36
C HIS A 247 -4.38 12.50 -17.10
N ASP A 248 -3.82 11.37 -17.53
CA ASP A 248 -4.43 10.05 -17.32
C ASP A 248 -4.50 9.67 -15.84
N VAL A 249 -3.44 9.98 -15.08
CA VAL A 249 -3.44 9.81 -13.62
C VAL A 249 -4.56 10.67 -13.00
N THR A 250 -4.77 11.89 -13.49
CA THR A 250 -5.86 12.78 -13.05
C THR A 250 -7.25 12.24 -13.36
N LEU A 251 -7.48 11.69 -14.55
CA LEU A 251 -8.74 11.04 -14.92
C LEU A 251 -9.02 9.81 -14.04
N SER A 252 -7.98 9.01 -13.76
CA SER A 252 -8.04 7.84 -12.86
C SER A 252 -8.34 8.23 -11.41
N LEU A 253 -7.63 9.24 -10.86
CA LEU A 253 -7.84 9.79 -9.52
C LEU A 253 -9.23 10.41 -9.37
N TYR A 254 -9.75 11.10 -10.40
CA TYR A 254 -11.11 11.64 -10.36
C TYR A 254 -12.15 10.53 -10.21
N LYS A 255 -12.06 9.46 -11.01
CA LYS A 255 -12.97 8.29 -10.89
C LYS A 255 -12.81 7.60 -9.53
N LEU A 256 -11.58 7.39 -9.07
CA LEU A 256 -11.27 6.84 -7.74
C LEU A 256 -11.96 7.62 -6.62
N SER A 257 -12.05 8.95 -6.73
CA SER A 257 -12.66 9.79 -5.69
C SER A 257 -14.12 9.45 -5.40
N PHE A 258 -14.85 8.79 -6.31
CA PHE A 258 -16.22 8.34 -6.06
C PHE A 258 -16.30 6.99 -5.33
N ILE A 259 -15.16 6.32 -5.12
CA ILE A 259 -15.04 5.01 -4.45
C ILE A 259 -14.35 5.15 -3.10
N LEU A 260 -13.34 6.01 -2.99
CA LEU A 260 -12.48 6.15 -1.80
C LEU A 260 -12.68 7.52 -1.10
N PRO A 261 -13.34 7.55 0.09
CA PRO A 261 -13.65 8.78 0.81
C PRO A 261 -12.50 9.75 1.05
N THR A 262 -11.29 9.28 1.36
CA THR A 262 -10.14 10.18 1.62
C THR A 262 -9.70 10.94 0.38
N SER A 263 -9.66 10.28 -0.79
CA SER A 263 -9.43 10.97 -2.06
C SER A 263 -10.53 12.00 -2.31
N ARG A 264 -11.81 11.64 -2.08
CA ARG A 264 -12.91 12.60 -2.21
C ARG A 264 -12.77 13.82 -1.29
N PHE A 265 -12.24 13.60 -0.10
CA PHE A 265 -12.00 14.65 0.87
C PHE A 265 -10.92 15.63 0.38
N VAL A 266 -9.84 15.17 -0.26
CA VAL A 266 -8.86 16.06 -0.93
C VAL A 266 -9.51 16.89 -2.04
N TYR A 267 -10.41 16.29 -2.83
CA TYR A 267 -11.20 17.02 -3.84
C TYR A 267 -12.12 18.10 -3.26
N LEU A 268 -12.58 17.95 -2.02
CA LEU A 268 -13.33 18.96 -1.29
C LEU A 268 -12.41 20.03 -0.67
N LEU A 269 -11.39 19.61 0.09
CA LEU A 269 -10.54 20.51 0.87
C LEU A 269 -9.72 21.48 0.01
N THR A 270 -9.30 21.08 -1.19
CA THR A 270 -8.64 21.98 -2.15
C THR A 270 -9.50 23.15 -2.62
N ARG A 271 -10.83 23.12 -2.40
CA ARG A 271 -11.72 24.30 -2.58
C ARG A 271 -11.69 25.24 -1.37
N LEU A 272 -11.46 24.69 -0.18
CA LEU A 272 -11.70 25.37 1.10
C LEU A 272 -10.42 26.01 1.66
N SER A 273 -9.34 25.23 1.80
CA SER A 273 -8.08 25.67 2.43
C SER A 273 -6.87 24.89 1.92
N GLY A 274 -5.92 25.61 1.31
CA GLY A 274 -4.62 25.06 0.92
C GLY A 274 -3.77 24.63 2.12
N ALA A 275 -3.82 25.37 3.23
CA ALA A 275 -3.04 25.06 4.42
C ALA A 275 -3.45 23.73 5.06
N LEU A 276 -4.75 23.42 5.05
CA LEU A 276 -5.27 22.13 5.52
C LEU A 276 -4.86 20.97 4.59
N VAL A 277 -4.87 21.20 3.28
CA VAL A 277 -4.36 20.22 2.28
C VAL A 277 -2.87 19.97 2.47
N SER A 278 -2.06 21.02 2.63
CA SER A 278 -0.63 20.93 2.93
C SER A 278 -0.37 20.18 4.23
N SER A 279 -1.11 20.46 5.30
CA SER A 279 -0.97 19.75 6.58
C SER A 279 -1.33 18.26 6.48
N ILE A 280 -2.29 17.88 5.63
CA ILE A 280 -2.62 16.48 5.36
C ILE A 280 -1.49 15.78 4.60
N TYR A 281 -0.90 16.42 3.60
CA TYR A 281 0.27 15.86 2.89
C TYR A 281 1.49 15.73 3.82
N GLN A 282 1.78 16.75 4.63
CA GLN A 282 2.86 16.74 5.62
C GLN A 282 2.71 15.56 6.60
N LYS A 283 1.50 15.36 7.15
CA LYS A 283 1.19 14.23 8.06
C LYS A 283 1.17 12.86 7.38
N ALA A 284 1.13 12.82 6.06
CA ALA A 284 1.29 11.63 5.24
C ALA A 284 2.73 11.50 4.67
N HIS A 285 3.67 12.35 5.10
CA HIS A 285 5.06 12.40 4.65
C HIS A 285 5.26 12.63 3.13
N PHE A 286 4.30 13.29 2.49
CA PHE A 286 4.41 13.74 1.10
C PHE A 286 5.04 15.15 0.99
N PRO A 287 5.73 15.47 -0.13
CA PRO A 287 6.23 16.80 -0.43
C PRO A 287 5.11 17.86 -0.45
N THR A 288 5.28 18.92 0.34
CA THR A 288 4.29 19.99 0.48
C THR A 288 4.48 21.15 -0.51
N ASP A 289 5.58 21.19 -1.26
CA ASP A 289 5.97 22.34 -2.07
C ASP A 289 5.01 22.58 -3.24
N GLY A 290 4.29 23.69 -3.15
CA GLY A 290 3.20 24.07 -4.05
C GLY A 290 1.79 23.66 -3.58
N THR A 291 1.66 22.87 -2.51
CA THR A 291 0.33 22.34 -2.07
C THR A 291 -0.53 23.33 -1.28
N ASN A 292 0.07 24.37 -0.68
CA ASN A 292 -0.65 25.40 0.08
C ASN A 292 -1.36 26.41 -0.86
N ARG A 293 -2.35 25.94 -1.62
CA ARG A 293 -3.16 26.75 -2.53
C ARG A 293 -4.62 26.29 -2.55
N LYS A 294 -5.54 27.20 -2.90
CA LYS A 294 -6.90 26.81 -3.32
C LYS A 294 -6.87 26.49 -4.82
N ILE A 295 -7.69 25.54 -5.24
CA ILE A 295 -7.85 25.13 -6.65
C ILE A 295 -9.34 25.27 -7.02
N SER A 296 -9.63 25.74 -8.22
CA SER A 296 -10.98 25.96 -8.79
C SER A 296 -11.68 24.66 -9.23
N ASN A 297 -10.96 23.83 -9.99
CA ASN A 297 -11.54 22.76 -10.81
C ASN A 297 -11.02 21.36 -10.42
N CYS A 298 -11.69 20.29 -10.88
CA CYS A 298 -11.37 18.91 -10.51
C CYS A 298 -10.14 18.34 -11.25
N HIS A 299 -9.83 18.79 -12.46
CA HIS A 299 -8.65 18.36 -13.19
C HIS A 299 -7.38 18.81 -12.47
N THR A 300 -7.23 20.12 -12.23
CA THR A 300 -6.06 20.70 -11.55
C THR A 300 -5.88 20.16 -10.11
N THR A 301 -6.97 19.76 -9.43
CA THR A 301 -6.87 19.02 -8.14
C THR A 301 -6.31 17.60 -8.29
N GLY A 302 -6.64 16.89 -9.38
CA GLY A 302 -6.02 15.60 -9.69
C GLY A 302 -4.55 15.75 -10.10
N ILE A 303 -4.22 16.79 -10.87
CA ILE A 303 -2.85 17.14 -11.26
C ILE A 303 -2.01 17.41 -10.01
N MET A 304 -2.50 18.21 -9.06
CA MET A 304 -1.82 18.41 -7.77
C MET A 304 -1.55 17.08 -7.04
N GLN A 305 -2.52 16.16 -6.97
CA GLN A 305 -2.32 14.84 -6.35
C GLN A 305 -1.29 13.97 -7.09
N ALA A 306 -1.33 13.96 -8.43
CA ALA A 306 -0.35 13.27 -9.26
C ALA A 306 1.06 13.86 -9.06
N THR A 307 1.19 15.18 -9.15
CA THR A 307 2.46 15.91 -9.01
C THR A 307 3.08 15.73 -7.63
N VAL A 308 2.33 15.86 -6.54
CA VAL A 308 2.80 15.60 -5.17
C VAL A 308 3.30 14.16 -5.02
N SER A 309 2.60 13.20 -5.63
CA SER A 309 3.03 11.81 -5.59
C SER A 309 4.31 11.60 -6.39
N THR A 310 4.39 12.14 -7.61
CA THR A 310 5.56 12.06 -8.50
C THR A 310 6.79 12.75 -7.89
N LYS A 311 6.63 13.79 -7.08
CA LYS A 311 7.75 14.37 -6.29
C LYS A 311 8.40 13.36 -5.32
N MET A 312 7.77 12.24 -4.97
CA MET A 312 8.45 11.16 -4.21
C MET A 312 9.64 10.57 -4.98
N TYR A 313 9.60 10.52 -6.31
CA TYR A 313 10.75 10.12 -7.13
C TYR A 313 11.94 11.07 -6.93
N MET A 314 11.67 12.38 -7.00
CA MET A 314 12.66 13.43 -6.78
C MET A 314 13.22 13.38 -5.35
N VAL A 315 12.39 13.13 -4.33
CA VAL A 315 12.86 12.96 -2.94
C VAL A 315 13.81 11.77 -2.80
N MET A 316 13.48 10.62 -3.38
CA MET A 316 14.37 9.44 -3.34
C MET A 316 15.69 9.70 -4.05
N LYS A 317 15.63 10.26 -5.28
CA LYS A 317 16.82 10.50 -6.10
C LYS A 317 17.73 11.58 -5.50
N ASN A 318 17.16 12.69 -5.01
CA ASN A 318 17.91 13.75 -4.34
C ASN A 318 18.46 13.29 -2.97
N GLY A 319 17.86 12.26 -2.37
CA GLY A 319 18.39 11.54 -1.21
C GLY A 319 19.51 10.53 -1.55
N GLY A 320 19.99 10.50 -2.80
CA GLY A 320 21.08 9.63 -3.24
C GLY A 320 20.68 8.19 -3.58
N LEU A 321 19.39 7.86 -3.61
CA LEU A 321 18.94 6.51 -3.93
C LEU A 321 18.98 6.24 -5.45
N GLU A 322 19.65 5.16 -5.87
CA GLU A 322 19.54 4.64 -7.23
C GLU A 322 18.09 4.17 -7.47
N VAL A 323 17.31 4.95 -8.23
CA VAL A 323 15.93 4.63 -8.60
C VAL A 323 15.71 4.87 -10.09
N MET A 324 15.27 3.83 -10.79
CA MET A 324 14.99 3.86 -12.23
C MET A 324 13.55 4.28 -12.49
N GLY A 325 13.34 5.35 -13.26
CA GLY A 325 12.00 5.72 -13.71
C GLY A 325 11.47 4.70 -14.73
N LEU A 326 10.19 4.34 -14.62
CA LEU A 326 9.45 3.52 -15.58
C LEU A 326 8.24 4.31 -16.07
N LEU A 327 8.22 4.71 -17.34
CA LEU A 327 7.03 5.29 -17.96
C LEU A 327 6.08 4.15 -18.37
N PHE A 328 4.86 4.17 -17.83
CA PHE A 328 3.81 3.19 -18.12
C PHE A 328 3.49 3.11 -19.62
N ASP A 329 3.53 4.25 -20.31
CA ASP A 329 3.14 4.36 -21.71
C ASP A 329 4.21 3.73 -22.64
N ASP A 330 5.51 3.84 -22.31
CA ASP A 330 6.60 3.10 -22.98
C ASP A 330 6.43 1.57 -22.81
N ILE A 331 6.05 1.13 -21.61
CA ILE A 331 5.82 -0.29 -21.31
C ILE A 331 4.69 -0.85 -22.17
N LEU A 332 3.63 -0.07 -22.42
CA LEU A 332 2.55 -0.49 -23.32
C LEU A 332 2.94 -0.45 -24.80
N ALA A 333 3.79 0.50 -25.21
CA ALA A 333 4.26 0.64 -26.58
C ALA A 333 5.08 -0.57 -27.05
N ASN A 334 5.91 -1.16 -26.18
CA ASN A 334 6.56 -2.45 -26.46
C ASN A 334 6.75 -3.29 -25.18
N LYS A 335 5.72 -4.07 -24.84
CA LYS A 335 5.66 -4.92 -23.64
C LYS A 335 6.86 -5.85 -23.50
N GLU A 336 7.27 -6.54 -24.56
CA GLU A 336 8.36 -7.52 -24.49
C GLU A 336 9.72 -6.85 -24.28
N LEU A 337 10.00 -5.80 -25.05
CA LEU A 337 11.22 -5.00 -24.90
C LEU A 337 11.32 -4.43 -23.47
N ALA A 338 10.21 -3.93 -22.93
CA ALA A 338 10.11 -3.40 -21.58
C ALA A 338 10.36 -4.48 -20.51
N VAL A 339 9.72 -5.64 -20.61
CA VAL A 339 9.89 -6.75 -19.66
C VAL A 339 11.34 -7.27 -19.70
N ARG A 340 11.91 -7.54 -20.88
CA ARG A 340 13.32 -7.98 -21.03
C ARG A 340 14.28 -6.96 -20.39
N ALA A 341 14.09 -5.66 -20.63
CA ALA A 341 14.94 -4.62 -20.08
C ALA A 341 14.80 -4.47 -18.55
N ILE A 342 13.58 -4.52 -18.00
CA ILE A 342 13.33 -4.50 -16.56
C ILE A 342 13.96 -5.74 -15.88
N PHE A 343 13.88 -6.90 -16.52
CA PHE A 343 14.43 -8.16 -15.97
C PHE A 343 15.96 -8.11 -15.95
N LYS A 344 16.60 -7.68 -17.06
CA LYS A 344 18.05 -7.44 -17.12
C LYS A 344 18.53 -6.43 -16.07
N ALA A 345 17.79 -5.32 -15.88
CA ALA A 345 18.09 -4.32 -14.84
C ALA A 345 17.86 -4.83 -13.40
N SER A 346 17.03 -5.86 -13.22
CA SER A 346 16.74 -6.49 -11.93
C SER A 346 17.65 -7.70 -11.60
N GLY A 347 18.45 -8.16 -12.56
CA GLY A 347 19.20 -9.41 -12.46
C GLY A 347 18.32 -10.67 -12.52
N LEU A 348 17.10 -10.57 -13.07
CA LEU A 348 16.19 -11.71 -13.23
C LEU A 348 16.50 -12.50 -14.51
N PRO A 349 16.31 -13.83 -14.53
CA PRO A 349 16.58 -14.66 -15.70
C PRO A 349 15.58 -14.41 -16.83
N GLU A 350 16.08 -14.40 -18.08
CA GLU A 350 15.29 -14.11 -19.27
C GLU A 350 14.24 -15.20 -19.60
N SER A 351 14.40 -16.41 -19.06
CA SER A 351 13.41 -17.50 -19.17
C SER A 351 12.03 -17.13 -18.61
N LEU A 352 11.97 -16.25 -17.60
CA LEU A 352 10.72 -15.81 -16.97
C LEU A 352 9.97 -14.72 -17.78
N VAL A 353 10.53 -14.21 -18.87
CA VAL A 353 9.92 -13.13 -19.67
C VAL A 353 8.58 -13.54 -20.28
N ALA A 354 8.45 -14.80 -20.74
CA ALA A 354 7.22 -15.31 -21.34
C ALA A 354 6.06 -15.37 -20.32
N ASP A 355 6.33 -15.83 -19.09
CA ASP A 355 5.34 -15.86 -18.01
C ASP A 355 4.98 -14.46 -17.51
N ALA A 356 5.96 -13.56 -17.46
CA ALA A 356 5.73 -12.17 -17.08
C ALA A 356 4.84 -11.42 -18.09
N LEU A 357 4.90 -11.77 -19.39
CA LEU A 357 4.06 -11.15 -20.41
C LEU A 357 2.57 -11.51 -20.26
N GLN A 358 2.23 -12.68 -19.71
CA GLN A 358 0.84 -13.08 -19.39
C GLN A 358 0.16 -12.11 -18.39
N ALA A 359 0.93 -11.28 -17.67
CA ALA A 359 0.40 -10.25 -16.80
C ALA A 359 -0.34 -9.12 -17.55
N PHE A 360 -0.08 -8.94 -18.86
CA PHE A 360 -0.75 -7.93 -19.69
C PHE A 360 -2.07 -8.38 -20.33
N ASP A 361 -2.40 -9.67 -20.28
CA ASP A 361 -3.57 -10.24 -20.96
C ASP A 361 -4.85 -10.16 -20.13
N ARG A 362 -4.76 -9.61 -18.91
CA ARG A 362 -5.87 -9.46 -17.96
C ARG A 362 -5.80 -8.13 -17.22
N ASP A 363 -6.96 -7.54 -16.91
CA ASP A 363 -7.03 -6.42 -15.96
C ASP A 363 -6.56 -6.91 -14.57
N SER A 364 -5.34 -6.53 -14.19
CA SER A 364 -4.79 -6.83 -12.86
C SER A 364 -5.65 -6.33 -11.70
N GLN A 365 -6.57 -5.38 -11.93
CA GLN A 365 -7.51 -4.83 -10.96
C GLN A 365 -8.91 -5.46 -11.01
N SER A 366 -9.15 -6.49 -11.84
CA SER A 366 -10.47 -7.08 -12.14
C SER A 366 -11.29 -7.52 -10.92
N ASN A 367 -10.65 -8.11 -9.91
CA ASN A 367 -11.30 -8.63 -8.70
C ASN A 367 -11.52 -7.56 -7.60
N SER A 368 -10.98 -6.35 -7.80
CA SER A 368 -10.92 -5.30 -6.80
C SER A 368 -12.11 -4.34 -6.83
N ILE A 369 -12.25 -3.52 -5.78
CA ILE A 369 -13.22 -2.41 -5.72
C ILE A 369 -12.96 -1.29 -6.75
N VAL A 370 -11.89 -1.38 -7.54
CA VAL A 370 -11.45 -0.38 -8.55
C VAL A 370 -11.25 -1.01 -9.94
N ALA A 371 -11.82 -2.19 -10.18
CA ALA A 371 -11.83 -2.88 -11.48
C ALA A 371 -12.36 -1.97 -12.60
N MET A 372 -11.88 -2.16 -13.83
CA MET A 372 -12.30 -1.33 -14.97
C MET A 372 -13.84 -1.27 -15.19
N PRO A 373 -14.61 -2.38 -15.07
CA PRO A 373 -16.08 -2.34 -15.18
C PRO A 373 -16.79 -1.54 -14.07
N ILE A 374 -16.14 -1.28 -12.93
CA ILE A 374 -16.65 -0.41 -11.86
C ILE A 374 -16.34 1.05 -12.22
N LEU A 375 -15.10 1.34 -12.61
CA LEU A 375 -14.66 2.67 -13.02
C LEU A 375 -15.34 3.18 -14.32
N ALA A 376 -15.79 2.28 -15.19
CA ALA A 376 -16.55 2.61 -16.40
C ALA A 376 -17.93 3.25 -16.08
N LYS A 377 -18.58 2.85 -14.98
CA LYS A 377 -19.91 3.34 -14.56
C LYS A 377 -19.88 4.76 -13.98
N ILE A 378 -18.70 5.34 -13.80
CA ILE A 378 -18.52 6.68 -13.24
C ILE A 378 -18.37 7.67 -14.40
N LYS A 379 -19.34 8.60 -14.56
CA LYS A 379 -19.28 9.67 -15.57
C LYS A 379 -17.87 10.31 -15.58
N PRO A 380 -17.21 10.42 -16.76
CA PRO A 380 -15.87 10.97 -16.86
C PRO A 380 -15.77 12.41 -16.34
N LEU A 381 -14.52 12.86 -16.15
CA LEU A 381 -14.23 14.26 -15.90
C LEU A 381 -14.39 15.03 -17.21
N GLU A 382 -15.14 16.13 -17.19
CA GLU A 382 -15.17 17.06 -18.31
C GLU A 382 -13.87 17.88 -18.29
N PHE A 383 -13.16 17.86 -19.41
CA PHE A 383 -11.90 18.56 -19.62
C PHE A 383 -12.10 19.67 -20.68
N THR A 384 -11.45 20.82 -20.49
CA THR A 384 -11.57 21.99 -21.36
C THR A 384 -10.22 22.70 -21.44
N LYS A 385 -9.98 23.53 -22.47
CA LYS A 385 -8.71 24.28 -22.60
C LYS A 385 -8.42 25.20 -21.40
N GLN A 386 -9.45 25.65 -20.67
CA GLN A 386 -9.25 26.35 -19.40
C GLN A 386 -8.72 25.44 -18.28
N HIS A 387 -9.20 24.20 -18.17
CA HIS A 387 -8.64 23.22 -17.21
C HIS A 387 -7.23 22.80 -17.58
N GLU A 388 -6.91 22.74 -18.88
CA GLU A 388 -5.58 22.51 -19.43
C GLU A 388 -4.63 23.65 -19.01
N ILE A 389 -4.93 24.90 -19.36
CA ILE A 389 -4.15 26.10 -18.97
C ILE A 389 -3.93 26.18 -17.45
N GLU A 390 -4.99 26.00 -16.64
CA GLU A 390 -4.88 25.99 -15.17
C GLU A 390 -4.01 24.84 -14.63
N SER A 391 -3.85 23.76 -15.39
CA SER A 391 -3.06 22.58 -15.00
C SER A 391 -1.61 22.67 -15.47
N SER A 392 -1.37 23.12 -16.71
CA SER A 392 -0.03 23.39 -17.24
C SER A 392 0.68 24.46 -16.41
N LYS A 393 -0.04 25.52 -16.01
CA LYS A 393 0.47 26.51 -15.06
C LYS A 393 0.82 25.89 -13.70
N LEU A 394 -0.01 24.99 -13.16
CA LEU A 394 0.29 24.32 -11.90
C LEU A 394 1.51 23.40 -12.00
N LEU A 395 1.68 22.67 -13.11
CA LEU A 395 2.83 21.78 -13.33
C LEU A 395 4.14 22.58 -13.36
N VAL A 396 4.18 23.66 -14.13
CA VAL A 396 5.35 24.56 -14.22
C VAL A 396 5.67 25.17 -12.85
N GLU A 397 4.67 25.68 -12.13
CA GLU A 397 4.85 26.19 -10.75
C GLU A 397 5.27 25.11 -9.73
N MET A 398 5.12 23.82 -10.05
CA MET A 398 5.53 22.70 -9.21
C MET A 398 6.83 22.04 -9.67
N GLY A 399 7.45 22.48 -10.77
CA GLY A 399 8.73 21.97 -11.29
C GLY A 399 8.60 20.86 -12.34
N PHE A 400 7.55 20.87 -13.15
CA PHE A 400 7.29 19.89 -14.21
C PHE A 400 6.91 20.57 -15.54
N PRO A 401 7.09 19.90 -16.70
CA PRO A 401 6.61 20.41 -18.00
C PRO A 401 5.10 20.71 -18.01
N PRO A 402 4.61 21.61 -18.87
CA PRO A 402 3.18 21.83 -19.08
C PRO A 402 2.48 20.55 -19.56
N LEU A 403 1.14 20.51 -19.48
CA LEU A 403 0.35 19.32 -19.81
C LEU A 403 0.46 18.91 -21.29
N GLU A 404 0.79 19.89 -22.15
CA GLU A 404 1.03 19.72 -23.58
C GLU A 404 2.38 19.06 -23.92
N GLU A 405 3.30 18.88 -22.96
CA GLU A 405 4.65 18.31 -23.16
C GLU A 405 4.81 16.93 -22.48
N GLU A 406 5.73 16.08 -22.98
CA GLU A 406 6.02 14.79 -22.33
C GLU A 406 6.79 15.01 -21.02
N CYS A 407 6.12 14.77 -19.89
CA CYS A 407 6.74 14.71 -18.57
C CYS A 407 7.61 13.43 -18.40
N ARG A 408 8.74 13.35 -19.10
CA ARG A 408 9.73 12.28 -18.91
C ARG A 408 10.63 12.58 -17.71
N LEU A 409 10.72 11.66 -16.74
CA LEU A 409 11.54 11.85 -15.55
C LEU A 409 13.02 11.59 -15.88
N GLU A 410 13.90 12.42 -15.32
CA GLU A 410 15.35 12.30 -15.49
C GLU A 410 15.86 11.08 -14.70
N GLY A 411 16.41 10.09 -15.40
CA GLY A 411 16.66 8.73 -14.87
C GLY A 411 15.60 7.68 -15.22
N THR A 412 14.60 8.02 -16.06
CA THR A 412 13.76 7.01 -16.71
C THR A 412 14.59 6.12 -17.63
N ILE A 413 14.35 4.82 -17.55
CA ILE A 413 15.04 3.80 -18.34
C ILE A 413 14.85 4.00 -19.85
N ASP A 414 15.86 3.62 -20.62
CA ASP A 414 15.75 3.36 -22.06
C ASP A 414 15.90 1.84 -22.24
N PHE A 415 14.83 1.18 -22.68
CA PHE A 415 14.80 -0.27 -22.83
C PHE A 415 15.76 -0.78 -23.90
N LYS A 416 15.95 -0.05 -25.01
CA LYS A 416 16.94 -0.42 -26.04
C LYS A 416 18.35 -0.33 -25.47
N LYS A 417 18.68 0.80 -24.84
CA LYS A 417 20.01 1.06 -24.27
C LYS A 417 20.38 0.03 -23.20
N VAL A 418 19.45 -0.31 -22.30
CA VAL A 418 19.68 -1.37 -21.29
C VAL A 418 19.87 -2.74 -21.93
N LEU A 419 19.20 -3.04 -23.04
CA LEU A 419 19.38 -4.29 -23.79
C LEU A 419 20.59 -4.29 -24.75
N ASN A 420 21.33 -3.17 -24.85
CA ASN A 420 22.42 -2.95 -25.83
C ASN A 420 21.96 -3.02 -27.30
N LEU A 421 20.71 -2.65 -27.57
CA LEU A 421 20.13 -2.59 -28.91
C LEU A 421 20.35 -1.21 -29.57
N LYS A 422 20.38 -1.19 -30.91
CA LYS A 422 20.43 0.02 -31.74
C LYS A 422 19.02 0.54 -32.03
#